data_AF-S7TGG5-F1
#
_entry.id   AF-S7TGG5-F1
#
_cell.length_a   1.000
_cell.length_b   1.000
_cell.length_c   1.000
_cell.angle_alpha   90.00
_cell.angle_beta   90.00
_cell.angle_gamma   90.00
#
_symmetry.space_group_name_H-M   'P 1'
#
loop_
_entity.id
_entity.type
_entity.pdbx_description
1 polymer ?
#
loop_
_entity_poly.entity_id
_entity_poly.type
_entity_poly.pdbx_seq_one_letter_code
_entity_poly.pdbx_strand_id
1 'polypeptide(L)' 'MSRKVRSVRVPEELEDLDLSGIVRECERYLRDLESATLLNSSGNKEAAEALLKARQSDLGRKIGKKVWEARVAHLDTK' A
#
# COMPACT_ATOMS: atom_id res chain seq x y z
N MET A 1 -21.14 17.69 3.73
CA MET A 1 -20.83 18.10 2.34
C MET A 1 -20.34 16.87 1.57
N SER A 2 -21.15 16.33 0.65
CA SER A 2 -20.75 15.21 -0.21
C SER A 2 -19.74 15.72 -1.25
N ARG A 3 -18.46 15.35 -1.13
CA ARG A 3 -17.47 15.64 -2.18
C ARG A 3 -17.94 14.95 -3.47
N LYS A 4 -18.33 15.72 -4.48
CA LYS A 4 -18.57 15.20 -5.84
C LYS A 4 -17.28 14.52 -6.29
N VAL A 5 -17.30 13.20 -6.40
CA VAL A 5 -16.17 12.42 -6.91
C VAL A 5 -16.00 12.83 -8.38
N ARG A 6 -14.89 13.52 -8.69
CA ARG A 6 -14.50 13.75 -10.08
C ARG A 6 -13.98 12.42 -10.59
N SER A 7 -14.56 11.91 -11.67
CA SER A 7 -13.97 10.80 -12.43
C SER A 7 -12.59 11.25 -12.89
N VAL A 8 -11.54 10.74 -12.24
CA VAL A 8 -10.16 10.93 -12.69
C VAL A 8 -9.97 9.98 -13.85
N ARG A 9 -9.54 10.48 -15.01
CA ARG A 9 -9.10 9.58 -16.09
C ARG A 9 -7.88 8.83 -15.57
N VAL A 10 -8.05 7.53 -15.43
CA VAL A 10 -6.98 6.60 -15.07
C VAL A 10 -6.24 6.26 -16.37
N PRO A 11 -4.91 6.32 -16.41
CA PRO A 11 -4.12 5.80 -17.53
C PRO A 11 -4.50 4.35 -17.85
N GLU A 12 -4.58 3.98 -19.13
CA GLU A 12 -4.96 2.63 -19.58
C GLU A 12 -4.08 1.54 -18.96
N GLU A 13 -2.81 1.85 -18.71
CA GLU A 13 -1.83 0.92 -18.13
C GLU A 13 -2.16 0.52 -16.68
N LEU A 14 -3.06 1.24 -16.01
CA LEU A 14 -3.52 0.91 -14.66
C LEU A 14 -4.81 0.07 -14.66
N GLU A 15 -5.38 -0.26 -15.83
CA GLU A 15 -6.49 -1.23 -15.91
C GLU A 15 -6.04 -2.63 -15.47
N ASP A 16 -4.79 -3.00 -15.75
CA ASP A 16 -4.19 -4.28 -15.39
C ASP A 16 -3.65 -4.34 -13.94
N LEU A 17 -3.95 -3.31 -13.14
CA LEU A 17 -3.47 -3.21 -11.77
C LEU A 17 -4.14 -4.25 -10.86
N ASP A 18 -3.32 -5.03 -10.14
CA ASP A 18 -3.79 -5.98 -9.12
C ASP A 18 -4.31 -5.23 -7.86
N LEU A 19 -5.54 -4.71 -7.97
CA LEU A 19 -6.22 -3.99 -6.89
C LEU A 19 -6.41 -4.88 -5.65
N SER A 20 -6.71 -6.16 -5.85
CA SER A 20 -6.89 -7.10 -4.74
C SER A 20 -5.59 -7.28 -3.94
N GLY A 21 -4.46 -7.40 -4.64
CA GLY A 21 -3.17 -7.45 -3.99
C GLY A 21 -2.79 -6.15 -3.31
N ILE A 22 -3.11 -4.98 -3.89
CA ILE A 22 -2.90 -3.68 -3.24
C ILE A 22 -3.67 -3.60 -1.93
N VAL A 23 -4.96 -3.93 -1.95
CA VAL A 23 -5.80 -3.93 -0.75
C VAL A 23 -5.22 -4.85 0.33
N ARG A 24 -4.76 -6.05 -0.04
CA ARG A 24 -4.11 -6.97 0.92
C ARG A 24 -2.82 -6.40 1.53
N GLU A 25 -2.01 -5.64 0.79
CA GLU A 25 -0.83 -4.98 1.36
C GLU A 25 -1.22 -3.86 2.32
N CYS A 26 -2.25 -3.07 1.98
CA CYS A 26 -2.78 -2.04 2.86
C CYS A 26 -3.34 -2.64 4.16
N GLU A 27 -4.09 -3.75 4.07
CA GLU A 27 -4.60 -4.48 5.24
C GLU A 27 -3.47 -4.98 6.15
N ARG A 28 -2.40 -5.52 5.57
CA ARG A 28 -1.20 -5.92 6.33
C ARG A 28 -0.58 -4.73 7.05
N TYR A 29 -0.42 -3.61 6.35
CA TYR A 29 0.13 -2.40 6.94
C TYR A 29 -0.73 -1.85 8.09
N LEU A 30 -2.07 -1.88 7.98
CA LEU A 30 -2.96 -1.50 9.07
C LEU A 30 -2.75 -2.36 10.32
N ARG A 31 -2.58 -3.68 10.17
CA ARG A 31 -2.25 -4.58 11.30
C ARG A 31 -0.88 -4.29 11.91
N ASP A 32 0.09 -3.87 11.10
CA ASP A 32 1.39 -3.43 11.59
C ASP A 32 1.27 -2.12 12.41
N LEU A 33 0.39 -1.20 12.02
CA LEU A 33 0.11 0.02 12.80
C LEU A 33 -0.52 -0.32 14.16
N GLU A 34 -1.44 -1.27 14.20
CA GLU A 34 -2.02 -1.79 15.45
C GLU A 34 -0.92 -2.38 16.35
N SER A 35 -0.04 -3.19 15.76
CA SER A 35 1.10 -3.80 16.47
C SER A 35 2.07 -2.76 17.03
N ALA A 36 2.40 -1.74 16.23
CA ALA A 36 3.24 -0.62 16.69
C ALA A 36 2.58 0.17 17.83
N THR A 37 1.26 0.36 17.76
CA THR A 37 0.49 0.99 18.84
C THR A 37 0.59 0.19 20.12
N LEU A 38 0.42 -1.14 20.06
CA LEU A 38 0.56 -2.02 21.22
C LEU A 38 1.98 -2.00 21.82
N LEU A 39 3.01 -2.00 20.98
CA LEU A 39 4.41 -1.88 21.42
C LEU A 39 4.66 -0.56 22.17
N ASN A 40 4.16 0.54 21.61
CA ASN A 40 4.28 1.87 22.23
C ASN A 40 3.55 1.93 23.57
N SER A 41 2.32 1.40 23.65
CA SER A 41 1.53 1.31 24.90
C SER A 41 2.18 0.42 25.96
N SER A 42 2.98 -0.57 25.55
CA SER A 42 3.73 -1.47 26.44
C SER A 42 5.08 -0.88 26.88
N GLY A 43 5.38 0.37 26.53
CA GLY A 43 6.62 1.06 26.88
C GLY A 43 7.79 0.81 25.92
N ASN A 44 7.59 0.03 24.85
CA ASN A 44 8.63 -0.28 23.87
C ASN A 44 8.57 0.66 22.65
N LYS A 45 8.91 1.93 22.88
CA LYS A 45 8.85 3.01 21.87
C LYS A 45 9.80 2.76 20.69
N GLU A 46 11.02 2.34 20.97
CA GLU A 46 12.04 2.11 19.95
C GLU A 46 11.63 0.99 18.98
N ALA A 47 11.07 -0.11 19.50
CA ALA A 47 10.55 -1.18 18.65
C ALA A 47 9.34 -0.72 17.83
N ALA A 48 8.44 0.10 18.40
CA ALA A 48 7.31 0.66 17.67
C ALA A 48 7.76 1.53 16.49
N GLU A 49 8.72 2.44 16.72
CA GLU A 49 9.27 3.31 15.68
C GLU A 49 10.02 2.51 14.60
N ALA A 50 10.83 1.53 15.01
CA ALA A 50 11.54 0.65 14.09
C ALA A 50 10.56 -0.15 13.20
N LEU A 51 9.49 -0.67 13.79
CA LEU A 51 8.44 -1.39 13.07
C LEU A 51 7.76 -0.48 12.04
N LEU A 52 7.33 0.72 12.45
CA LEU A 52 6.67 1.68 11.55
C LEU A 52 7.55 2.04 10.35
N LYS A 53 8.81 2.37 10.60
CA LYS A 53 9.76 2.76 9.54
C LYS A 53 10.02 1.63 8.57
N ALA A 54 10.21 0.41 9.07
CA ALA A 54 10.41 -0.77 8.23
C ALA A 54 9.18 -1.05 7.36
N ARG A 55 7.98 -0.97 7.94
CA ARG A 55 6.73 -1.31 7.25
C ARG A 55 6.29 -0.27 6.24
N GLN A 56 6.54 1.02 6.50
CA GLN A 56 6.26 2.07 5.52
C GLN A 56 7.13 1.91 4.26
N SER A 57 8.41 1.58 4.44
CA SER A 57 9.34 1.32 3.33
C SER A 57 8.93 0.06 2.54
N ASP A 58 8.58 -1.02 3.25
CA ASP A 58 8.11 -2.26 2.63
C ASP A 58 6.80 -2.07 1.84
N LEU A 59 5.83 -1.36 2.41
CA LEU A 59 4.57 -1.04 1.72
C LEU A 59 4.85 -0.29 0.41
N GLY A 60 5.64 0.79 0.47
CA GLY A 60 5.99 1.56 -0.73
C GLY A 60 6.65 0.71 -1.81
N ARG A 61 7.59 -0.17 -1.43
CA ARG A 61 8.23 -1.11 -2.35
C ARG A 61 7.23 -2.07 -3.00
N LYS A 62 6.31 -2.66 -2.22
CA LYS A 62 5.35 -3.64 -2.71
C LYS A 62 4.28 -3.01 -3.61
N ILE A 63 3.77 -1.84 -3.25
CA ILE A 63 2.84 -1.09 -4.10
C ILE A 63 3.53 -0.69 -5.41
N GLY A 64 4.76 -0.16 -5.34
CA GLY A 64 5.54 0.17 -6.52
C GLY A 64 5.77 -1.03 -7.44
N LYS A 65 6.04 -2.22 -6.88
CA LYS A 65 6.16 -3.47 -7.64
C LYS A 65 4.86 -3.81 -8.38
N LYS A 66 3.70 -3.69 -7.73
CA LYS A 66 2.39 -3.96 -8.36
C LYS A 66 2.08 -3.01 -9.51
N VAL A 67 2.41 -1.73 -9.34
CA VAL A 67 2.26 -0.72 -10.42
C VAL A 67 3.18 -1.04 -11.59
N TRP A 68 4.43 -1.45 -11.32
CA TRP A 68 5.35 -1.88 -12.37
C TRP A 68 4.87 -3.15 -13.08
N GLU A 69 4.38 -4.14 -12.33
CA GLU A 69 3.79 -5.38 -12.88
C GLU A 69 2.61 -5.08 -13.80
N ALA A 70 1.71 -4.16 -13.41
CA ALA A 70 0.59 -3.72 -14.24
C ALA A 70 1.07 -3.09 -15.56
N ARG A 71 2.06 -2.19 -15.49
CA ARG A 71 2.67 -1.58 -16.67
C ARG A 71 3.27 -2.63 -17.62
N VAL A 72 3.96 -3.64 -17.09
CA VAL A 72 4.55 -4.71 -17.92
C VAL A 72 3.46 -5.56 -18.57
N ALA A 73 2.45 -5.98 -17.79
CA ALA A 73 1.33 -6.77 -18.31
C ALA A 73 0.57 -6.05 -19.43
N HIS A 74 0.39 -4.73 -19.30
CA HIS A 74 -0.25 -3.91 -20.32
C HIS A 74 0.55 -3.84 -21.63
N LEU A 75 1.88 -3.86 -21.54
CA LEU A 75 2.75 -3.87 -22.72
C LEU A 75 2.78 -5.25 -23.40
N ASP A 76 2.66 -6.33 -22.63
CA ASP A 76 2.67 -7.70 -23.17
C ASP A 76 1.33 -8.07 -23.87
N THR A 77 0.25 -7.34 -23.59
CA THR A 77 -1.08 -7.58 -24.18
C THR A 77 -1.37 -6.76 -25.45
N LYS A 78 -0.50 -5.83 -25.84
CA LYS A 78 -0.59 -5.01 -27.07
C LYS A 78 0.48 -5.42 -28.09
#